data_AF-A0AA45GA40-F1
#
_entry.id   AF-A0AA45GA40-F1
#
_cell.length_a   1.000
_cell.length_b   1.000
_cell.length_c   1.000
_cell.angle_alpha   90.00
_cell.angle_beta   90.00
_cell.angle_gamma   90.00
#
_symmetry.space_group_name_H-M   'P 1'
#
loop_
_entity.id
_entity.type
_entity.pdbx_description
1 polymer ?
#
loop_
_entity_poly.entity_id
_entity_poly.type
_entity_poly.pdbx_seq_one_letter_code
_entity_poly.pdbx_strand_id
1 'polypeptide(L)'
;MTDFSANTDSLHHSGHKCNTMHIETHEVMRSACSGIESAVDSGWIGASAEAMRSRLEAIRTAGTHITGQLNEHSGRFHSTAASYTTTETHTVKTVKRAGSSLNLRTD
;
A
#
# COMPACT_ATOMS: atom_id res chain seq x y z
N MET A 1 -7.86 -9.36 28.76
CA MET A 1 -7.29 -9.99 27.56
C MET A 1 -7.86 -9.24 26.38
N THR A 2 -7.16 -8.19 25.95
CA THR A 2 -7.59 -7.34 24.83
C THR A 2 -7.46 -8.14 23.56
N ASP A 3 -8.59 -8.33 22.90
CA ASP A 3 -8.75 -9.07 21.67
C ASP A 3 -7.82 -8.48 20.60
N PHE A 4 -6.75 -9.18 20.26
CA PHE A 4 -5.83 -8.80 19.17
C PHE A 4 -6.42 -9.32 17.85
N SER A 5 -7.71 -9.06 17.64
CA SER A 5 -8.35 -9.24 16.34
C SER A 5 -7.90 -8.06 15.49
N ALA A 6 -6.83 -8.26 14.71
CA ALA A 6 -6.58 -7.39 13.58
C ALA A 6 -7.79 -7.55 12.66
N ASN A 7 -8.72 -6.59 12.72
CA ASN A 7 -9.92 -6.62 11.89
C ASN A 7 -9.48 -6.68 10.42
N THR A 8 -9.68 -7.82 9.77
CA THR A 8 -9.27 -8.08 8.39
C THR A 8 -9.88 -7.06 7.43
N ASP A 9 -11.09 -6.59 7.71
CA ASP A 9 -11.75 -5.54 6.92
C ASP A 9 -11.00 -4.21 7.06
N SER A 10 -10.49 -3.90 8.24
CA SER A 10 -9.65 -2.72 8.47
C SER A 10 -8.31 -2.82 7.74
N LEU A 11 -7.71 -4.02 7.65
CA LEU A 11 -6.48 -4.25 6.90
C LEU A 11 -6.70 -4.14 5.39
N HIS A 12 -7.78 -4.72 4.86
CA HIS A 12 -8.16 -4.57 3.46
C HIS A 12 -8.46 -3.11 3.11
N HIS A 13 -9.22 -2.41 3.96
CA HIS A 13 -9.51 -1.00 3.79
C HIS A 13 -8.23 -0.15 3.79
N SER A 14 -7.32 -0.40 4.73
CA SER A 14 -6.03 0.30 4.80
C SER A 14 -5.16 0.03 3.58
N GLY A 15 -5.11 -1.22 3.10
CA GLY A 15 -4.39 -1.59 1.88
C GLY A 15 -4.95 -0.90 0.63
N HIS A 16 -6.28 -0.84 0.49
CA HIS A 16 -6.93 -0.09 -0.60
C HIS A 16 -6.64 1.40 -0.52
N LYS A 17 -6.78 2.01 0.66
CA LYS A 17 -6.45 3.42 0.85
C LYS A 17 -5.00 3.74 0.48
N CYS A 18 -4.07 2.85 0.84
CA CYS A 18 -2.66 3.01 0.49
C CYS A 18 -2.42 2.92 -1.02
N ASN A 19 -3.12 2.01 -1.71
CA ASN A 19 -3.09 1.91 -3.17
C ASN A 19 -3.68 3.16 -3.86
N THR A 20 -4.81 3.67 -3.36
CA THR A 20 -5.40 4.92 -3.86
C THR A 20 -4.43 6.09 -3.69
N MET A 21 -3.85 6.26 -2.50
CA MET A 21 -2.84 7.30 -2.26
C MET A 21 -1.61 7.15 -3.17
N HIS A 22 -1.18 5.91 -3.46
CA HIS A 22 -0.11 5.65 -4.43
C HIS A 22 -0.46 6.18 -5.82
N ILE A 23 -1.64 5.81 -6.35
CA ILE A 23 -2.09 6.23 -7.69
C ILE A 23 -2.20 7.75 -7.78
N GLU A 24 -2.88 8.37 -6.80
CA GLU A 24 -3.08 9.82 -6.76
C GLU A 24 -1.75 10.57 -6.66
N THR A 25 -0.85 10.12 -5.78
CA THR A 25 0.47 10.73 -5.59
C THR A 25 1.30 10.64 -6.88
N HIS A 26 1.29 9.47 -7.53
CA HIS A 26 2.00 9.26 -8.78
C HIS A 26 1.47 10.18 -9.90
N GLU A 27 0.15 10.30 -10.02
CA GLU A 27 -0.48 11.17 -11.03
C GLU A 27 -0.18 12.65 -10.81
N VAL A 28 -0.32 13.14 -9.57
CA VAL A 28 -0.03 14.54 -9.21
C VAL A 28 1.44 14.87 -9.48
N MET A 29 2.36 13.99 -9.07
CA MET A 29 3.79 14.19 -9.33
C MET A 29 4.11 14.20 -10.82
N ARG A 30 3.54 13.26 -11.59
CA ARG A 30 3.74 13.20 -13.05
C ARG A 30 3.24 14.48 -13.73
N SER A 31 2.05 14.94 -13.37
CA SER A 31 1.44 16.17 -13.89
C SER A 31 2.28 17.41 -13.56
N ALA A 32 2.68 17.56 -12.30
CA ALA A 32 3.50 18.69 -11.85
C ALA A 32 4.87 18.72 -12.54
N CYS A 33 5.56 17.58 -12.67
CA CYS A 33 6.85 17.52 -13.35
C CYS A 33 6.71 17.89 -14.84
N SER A 34 5.68 17.39 -15.52
CA SER A 34 5.43 17.71 -16.93
C SER A 34 5.14 19.20 -17.16
N GLY A 35 4.41 19.84 -16.24
CA GLY A 35 4.15 21.28 -16.29
C GLY A 35 5.43 22.12 -16.13
N ILE A 36 6.32 21.72 -15.21
CA ILE A 36 7.59 22.41 -15.00
C ILE A 36 8.54 22.19 -16.19
N GLU A 37 8.62 20.97 -16.76
CA GLU A 37 9.41 20.73 -17.97
C GLU A 37 8.95 21.61 -19.13
N SER A 38 7.64 21.68 -19.36
CA SER A 38 7.07 22.54 -20.40
C SER A 38 7.42 24.01 -20.17
N ALA A 39 7.47 24.47 -18.92
CA ALA A 39 7.89 25.83 -18.57
C ALA A 39 9.39 26.07 -18.75
N VAL A 40 10.23 25.08 -18.44
CA VAL A 40 11.69 25.14 -18.64
C VAL A 40 12.01 25.15 -20.13
N ASP A 41 11.41 24.25 -20.89
CA ASP A 41 11.70 24.07 -22.32
C ASP A 41 11.14 25.21 -23.19
N SER A 42 10.14 25.96 -22.69
CA SER A 42 9.53 27.07 -23.43
C SER A 42 10.30 28.41 -23.34
N GLY A 43 11.34 28.52 -22.53
CA GLY A 43 12.10 29.78 -22.48
C GLY A 43 13.23 29.89 -21.47
N TRP A 44 13.52 28.86 -20.66
CA TRP A 44 14.64 28.91 -19.73
C TRP A 44 15.91 28.43 -20.45
N ILE A 45 16.98 29.20 -20.35
CA ILE A 45 18.28 28.91 -20.98
C ILE A 45 19.43 29.02 -19.98
N GLY A 46 20.49 28.26 -20.22
CA GLY A 46 21.70 28.25 -19.41
C GLY A 46 21.56 27.54 -18.05
N ALA A 47 22.39 27.93 -17.09
CA ALA A 47 22.55 27.24 -15.80
C ALA A 47 21.24 27.09 -15.00
N SER A 48 20.29 28.03 -15.13
CA SER A 48 18.99 27.96 -14.45
C SER A 48 18.09 26.84 -15.01
N ALA A 49 18.14 26.61 -16.33
CA ALA A 49 17.41 25.52 -16.97
C ALA A 49 18.01 24.16 -16.57
N GLU A 50 19.33 24.05 -16.56
CA GLU A 50 20.04 22.84 -16.12
C GLU A 50 19.78 22.53 -14.65
N ALA A 51 19.84 23.54 -13.77
CA ALA A 51 19.52 23.38 -12.36
C ALA A 51 18.08 22.91 -12.16
N MET A 52 17.12 23.45 -12.92
CA MET A 52 15.72 23.04 -12.82
C MET A 52 15.50 21.61 -13.33
N ARG A 53 16.12 21.21 -14.45
CA ARG A 53 16.09 19.83 -14.95
C ARG A 53 16.67 18.86 -13.92
N SER A 54 17.79 19.20 -13.28
CA SER A 54 18.38 18.40 -12.22
C SER A 54 17.45 18.25 -11.01
N ARG A 55 16.77 19.33 -10.61
CA ARG A 55 15.78 19.26 -9.52
C ARG A 55 14.53 18.47 -9.89
N LEU A 56 14.06 18.57 -11.14
CA LEU A 56 12.96 17.74 -11.65
C LEU A 56 13.31 16.25 -11.57
N GLU A 57 14.51 15.88 -11.99
CA GLU A 57 14.97 14.49 -11.91
C GLU A 57 15.07 13.98 -10.47
N ALA A 58 15.56 14.82 -9.55
CA ALA A 58 15.58 14.50 -8.13
C ALA A 58 14.16 14.30 -7.56
N ILE A 59 13.20 15.14 -7.96
CA ILE A 59 11.79 15.01 -7.56
C ILE A 59 11.18 13.73 -8.12
N ARG A 60 11.45 13.38 -9.38
CA ARG A 60 11.01 12.11 -9.98
C ARG A 60 11.53 10.91 -9.21
N THR A 61 12.83 10.90 -8.93
CA THR A 61 13.48 9.83 -8.17
C THR A 61 12.85 9.68 -6.79
N ALA A 62 12.65 10.79 -6.07
CA ALA A 62 11.99 10.78 -4.77
C ALA A 62 10.53 10.32 -4.87
N GLY A 63 9.82 10.75 -5.91
CA GLY A 63 8.44 10.36 -6.18
C GLY A 63 8.28 8.86 -6.46
N THR A 64 9.14 8.30 -7.30
CA THR A 64 9.21 6.85 -7.55
C THR A 64 9.51 6.08 -6.27
N HIS A 65 10.39 6.60 -5.41
CA HIS A 65 10.69 5.96 -4.13
C HIS A 65 9.49 5.95 -3.17
N ILE A 66 8.82 7.10 -2.99
CA ILE A 66 7.63 7.22 -2.12
C ILE A 66 6.49 6.33 -2.64
N THR A 67 6.21 6.40 -3.94
CA THR A 67 5.16 5.60 -4.57
C THR A 67 5.47 4.11 -4.48
N GLY A 68 6.73 3.70 -4.65
CA GLY A 68 7.18 2.32 -4.43
C GLY A 68 6.89 1.82 -3.00
N GLN A 69 7.21 2.62 -1.97
CA GLN A 69 6.92 2.27 -0.58
C GLN A 69 5.42 2.14 -0.29
N LEU A 70 4.60 3.03 -0.86
CA LEU A 70 3.13 2.94 -0.71
C LEU A 70 2.58 1.66 -1.33
N ASN A 71 3.07 1.28 -2.51
CA ASN A 71 2.69 0.02 -3.15
C ASN A 71 3.11 -1.20 -2.30
N GLU A 72 4.33 -1.19 -1.77
CA GLU A 72 4.83 -2.24 -0.87
C GLU A 72 3.97 -2.37 0.40
N HIS A 73 3.63 -1.24 1.02
CA HIS A 73 2.75 -1.22 2.19
C HIS A 73 1.36 -1.76 1.87
N SER A 74 0.77 -1.36 0.74
CA SER A 74 -0.51 -1.92 0.27
C SER A 74 -0.46 -3.45 0.14
N GLY A 75 0.60 -3.98 -0.50
CA GLY A 75 0.83 -5.41 -0.61
C GLY A 75 0.96 -6.11 0.74
N ARG A 76 1.69 -5.51 1.70
CA ARG A 76 1.81 -6.04 3.07
C ARG A 76 0.49 -6.08 3.81
N PHE A 77 -0.35 -5.04 3.69
CA PHE A 77 -1.69 -5.04 4.29
C PHE A 77 -2.55 -6.16 3.74
N HIS A 78 -2.57 -6.35 2.42
CA HIS A 78 -3.34 -7.43 1.78
C HIS A 78 -2.81 -8.82 2.15
N SER A 79 -1.50 -9.02 2.16
CA SER A 79 -0.88 -10.28 2.58
C SER A 79 -1.17 -10.61 4.06
N THR A 80 -1.14 -9.59 4.92
CA THR A 80 -1.44 -9.75 6.35
C THR A 80 -2.90 -10.11 6.56
N ALA A 81 -3.82 -9.43 5.88
CA ALA A 81 -5.25 -9.74 5.94
C ALA A 81 -5.53 -11.19 5.50
N ALA A 82 -4.96 -11.62 4.38
CA ALA A 82 -5.09 -13.00 3.89
C ALA A 82 -4.55 -14.05 4.87
N SER A 83 -3.44 -13.74 5.55
CA SER A 83 -2.84 -14.63 6.56
C SER A 83 -3.74 -14.78 7.79
N TYR A 84 -4.36 -13.69 8.23
CA TYR A 84 -5.34 -13.70 9.32
C TYR A 84 -6.57 -14.54 8.97
N THR A 85 -7.20 -14.29 7.81
CA THR A 85 -8.38 -15.06 7.36
C THR A 85 -8.07 -16.56 7.25
N THR A 86 -6.88 -16.92 6.76
CA THR A 86 -6.44 -18.32 6.66
C THR A 86 -6.30 -18.95 8.05
N THR A 87 -5.62 -18.27 8.96
CA THR A 87 -5.38 -18.75 10.34
C THR A 87 -6.69 -18.91 11.11
N GLU A 88 -7.60 -17.94 10.98
CA GLU A 88 -8.94 -17.99 11.59
C GLU A 88 -9.74 -19.18 11.04
N THR A 89 -9.74 -19.38 9.72
CA THR A 89 -10.41 -20.52 9.07
C THR A 89 -9.89 -21.87 9.59
N HIS A 90 -8.56 -22.00 9.73
CA HIS A 90 -7.96 -23.22 10.29
C HIS A 90 -8.31 -23.43 11.76
N THR A 91 -8.32 -22.35 12.55
CA THR A 91 -8.67 -22.38 13.98
C THR A 91 -10.13 -22.80 14.16
N VAL A 92 -11.06 -22.18 13.42
CA VAL A 92 -12.49 -22.53 13.45
C VAL A 92 -12.72 -23.99 13.06
N LYS A 93 -12.05 -24.50 12.03
CA LYS A 93 -12.15 -25.91 11.63
C LYS A 93 -11.65 -26.85 12.74
N THR A 94 -10.56 -26.49 13.40
CA THR A 94 -9.96 -27.29 14.49
C THR A 94 -10.87 -27.31 15.72
N VAL A 95 -11.37 -26.15 16.13
CA VAL A 95 -12.31 -26.02 17.27
C VAL A 95 -13.61 -26.77 16.99
N LYS A 96 -14.18 -26.65 15.79
CA LYS A 96 -15.37 -27.42 15.39
C LYS A 96 -15.13 -28.92 15.49
N ARG A 97 -14.00 -29.42 14.95
CA ARG A 97 -13.65 -30.84 15.03
C ARG A 97 -13.49 -31.31 16.48
N ALA A 98 -12.81 -30.55 17.32
CA ALA A 98 -12.63 -30.87 18.74
C ALA A 98 -13.98 -30.90 19.48
N GLY A 99 -14.85 -29.91 19.26
CA GLY A 99 -16.20 -29.86 19.84
C GLY A 99 -17.07 -31.04 19.40
N SER A 100 -17.07 -31.38 18.11
CA SER A 100 -17.79 -32.57 17.62
C SER A 100 -17.27 -33.88 18.22
N SER A 101 -15.96 -34.00 18.44
CA SER A 101 -15.37 -35.19 19.08
C SER A 101 -15.66 -35.29 20.58
N LEU A 102 -15.89 -34.15 21.26
CA LEU A 102 -16.31 -34.15 22.66
C LEU A 102 -17.77 -34.63 22.81
N ASN A 103 -18.68 -34.14 21.96
CA ASN A 103 -20.09 -34.56 22.00
C ASN A 103 -20.28 -36.05 21.75
N LEU A 104 -19.46 -36.67 20.89
CA LEU A 104 -19.51 -38.11 20.61
C LEU A 104 -18.93 -38.99 21.74
N ARG A 105 -18.30 -38.40 22.76
CA ARG A 105 -17.70 -39.13 23.90
C ARG A 105 -18.57 -39.10 25.16
N THR A 106 -19.64 -38.31 25.15
CA THR A 106 -20.56 -38.13 26.27
C THR A 106 -21.88 -38.90 26.14
N ASP A 107 -22.06 -39.60 25.01
CA ASP A 107 -23.14 -40.57 24.78
C ASP A 107 -22.58 -42.00 24.87
#